data_AF-A0A8T5JZ73-F1
#
_entry.id   AF-A0A8T5JZ73-F1
#
_cell.length_a   1.000
_cell.length_b   1.000
_cell.length_c   1.000
_cell.angle_alpha   90.00
_cell.angle_beta   90.00
_cell.angle_gamma   90.00
#
_symmetry.space_group_name_H-M   'P 1'
#
loop_
_entity.id
_entity.type
_entity.pdbx_description
1 polymer ?
#
loop_
_entity_poly.entity_id
_entity_poly.type
_entity_poly.pdbx_seq_one_letter_code
_entity_poly.pdbx_strand_id
1 'polypeptide(L)'
;MNWRNEIEPAIRDHVEGRITQASTNRESLILSKNPREAQLWCALGNISKELAETNIKLKYMEKILADTLMEKKKKVRSKKQQKEIDDIVKTLARL
;
A
#
# COMPACT_ATOMS: atom_id res chain seq x y z
N MET A 1 -17.48 34.27 4.88
CA MET A 1 -16.05 33.88 4.84
C MET A 1 -15.95 32.60 4.02
N ASN A 2 -15.20 32.58 2.91
CA ASN A 2 -15.01 31.37 2.11
C ASN A 2 -13.70 30.69 2.53
N TRP A 3 -13.78 29.84 3.56
CA TRP A 3 -12.62 29.15 4.13
C TRP A 3 -11.83 28.30 3.12
N ARG A 4 -12.45 27.93 1.99
CA ARG A 4 -11.77 27.23 0.89
C ARG A 4 -10.61 28.01 0.29
N ASN A 5 -10.68 29.35 0.34
CA ASN A 5 -9.60 30.22 -0.15
C ASN A 5 -8.38 30.22 0.80
N GLU A 6 -8.59 29.86 2.06
CA GLU A 6 -7.55 29.75 3.09
C GLU A 6 -6.87 28.37 3.09
N ILE A 7 -7.36 27.42 2.27
CA ILE A 7 -6.71 26.12 2.11
C ILE A 7 -5.41 26.30 1.31
N GLU A 8 -4.32 25.79 1.87
CA GLU A 8 -3.02 25.67 1.22
C GLU A 8 -3.16 25.10 -0.20
N PRO A 9 -2.69 25.81 -1.24
CA PRO A 9 -2.87 25.39 -2.64
C PRO A 9 -2.45 23.94 -2.92
N ALA A 10 -1.38 23.47 -2.30
CA ALA A 10 -0.85 22.11 -2.51
C ALA A 10 -1.81 20.99 -2.11
N ILE A 11 -2.75 21.24 -1.19
CA ILE A 11 -3.72 20.23 -0.72
C ILE A 11 -5.15 20.53 -1.15
N ARG A 12 -5.40 21.67 -1.80
CA ARG A 12 -6.74 22.15 -2.13
C ARG A 12 -7.53 21.14 -2.96
N ASP A 13 -6.96 20.65 -4.04
CA ASP A 13 -7.61 19.67 -4.92
C ASP A 13 -7.92 18.38 -4.18
N HIS A 14 -7.02 17.95 -3.28
CA HIS A 14 -7.26 16.77 -2.46
C HIS A 14 -8.45 16.99 -1.52
N VAL A 15 -8.50 18.13 -0.82
CA VAL A 15 -9.60 18.46 0.09
C VAL A 15 -10.94 18.53 -0.66
N GLU A 16 -11.00 19.19 -1.81
CA GLU A 16 -12.22 19.25 -2.62
C GLU A 16 -12.64 17.88 -3.16
N GLY A 17 -11.67 17.03 -3.52
CA GLY A 17 -11.92 15.63 -3.84
C GLY A 17 -12.58 14.87 -2.69
N ARG A 18 -12.11 15.08 -1.44
CA ARG A 18 -12.70 14.45 -0.24
C ARG A 18 -14.10 14.95 0.07
N ILE A 19 -14.35 16.25 -0.09
CA ILE A 19 -15.68 16.83 0.06
C ILE A 19 -16.64 16.23 -0.98
N THR A 20 -16.20 16.13 -2.24
CA THR A 20 -16.98 15.55 -3.34
C THR A 20 -17.29 14.07 -3.08
N GLN A 21 -16.29 13.29 -2.69
CA GLN A 21 -16.45 11.88 -2.36
C GLN A 21 -17.38 11.69 -1.16
N ALA A 22 -17.23 12.47 -0.08
CA ALA A 22 -18.12 12.41 1.07
C ALA A 22 -19.58 12.70 0.68
N SER A 23 -19.79 13.62 -0.27
CA SER A 23 -21.12 14.00 -0.77
C SER A 23 -21.86 12.89 -1.51
N THR A 24 -21.17 11.81 -1.90
CA THR A 24 -21.81 10.59 -2.45
C THR A 24 -22.66 9.84 -1.41
N ASN A 25 -22.40 10.04 -0.10
CA ASN A 25 -23.17 9.45 1.00
C ASN A 25 -24.44 10.26 1.30
N ARG A 26 -25.21 10.55 0.25
CA ARG A 26 -26.32 11.51 0.29
C ARG A 26 -27.36 11.17 1.35
N GLU A 27 -27.67 9.89 1.52
CA GLU A 27 -28.63 9.41 2.51
C GLU A 27 -28.16 9.73 3.95
N SER A 28 -26.90 9.43 4.28
CA SER A 28 -26.34 9.76 5.59
C SER A 28 -26.35 11.26 5.88
N LEU A 29 -26.15 12.09 4.87
CA LEU A 29 -26.22 13.55 5.00
C LEU A 29 -27.64 14.03 5.26
N ILE A 30 -28.62 13.55 4.49
CA ILE A 30 -30.04 13.94 4.59
C ILE A 30 -30.64 13.50 5.93
N LEU A 31 -30.32 12.28 6.37
CA LEU A 31 -30.85 11.72 7.62
C LEU A 31 -30.16 12.28 8.88
N SER A 32 -29.01 12.93 8.72
CA SER A 32 -28.30 13.51 9.86
C SER A 32 -28.94 14.81 10.35
N LYS A 33 -28.93 15.02 11.67
CA LYS A 33 -29.33 16.30 12.27
C LYS A 33 -28.39 17.45 11.88
N ASN A 34 -27.14 17.13 11.54
CA ASN A 34 -26.11 18.08 11.14
C ASN A 34 -25.37 17.57 9.89
N PRO A 35 -25.82 17.96 8.68
CA PRO A 35 -25.23 17.50 7.43
C PRO A 35 -23.74 17.85 7.27
N ARG A 36 -23.29 18.98 7.84
CA ARG A 36 -21.87 19.38 7.76
C ARG A 36 -20.98 18.44 8.56
N GLU A 37 -21.43 18.09 9.77
CA GLU A 37 -20.73 17.12 10.61
C GLU A 37 -20.77 15.73 9.99
N ALA A 38 -21.91 15.30 9.45
CA ALA A 38 -22.01 14.03 8.73
C ALA A 38 -21.06 13.97 7.53
N GLN A 39 -20.90 15.06 6.78
CA GLN A 39 -19.95 15.13 5.66
C GLN A 39 -18.50 14.95 6.12
N LEU A 40 -18.13 15.54 7.27
CA LEU A 40 -16.80 15.35 7.85
C LEU A 40 -16.57 13.90 8.28
N TRP A 41 -17.56 13.26 8.91
CA TRP A 41 -17.48 11.85 9.30
C TRP A 41 -17.40 10.92 8.08
N CYS A 42 -18.16 11.18 7.03
CA CYS A 42 -18.06 10.44 5.77
C CYS A 42 -16.68 10.60 5.14
N ALA A 43 -16.13 11.82 5.10
CA ALA A 43 -14.79 12.07 4.59
C ALA A 43 -13.73 11.31 5.41
N LEU A 44 -13.82 11.34 6.74
CA LEU A 44 -12.92 10.63 7.64
C LEU A 44 -13.01 9.11 7.47
N GLY A 45 -14.21 8.58 7.33
CA GLY A 45 -14.44 7.15 7.06
C GLY A 45 -13.81 6.71 5.75
N ASN A 46 -13.98 7.50 4.68
CA ASN A 46 -13.37 7.24 3.37
C ASN A 46 -11.83 7.21 3.47
N ILE A 47 -11.23 8.22 4.12
CA ILE A 47 -9.77 8.29 4.30
C ILE A 47 -9.27 7.10 5.13
N SER A 48 -9.97 6.76 6.22
CA SER A 48 -9.60 5.65 7.10
C SER A 48 -9.64 4.30 6.35
N LYS A 49 -10.66 4.10 5.50
CA LYS A 49 -10.76 2.92 4.63
C LYS A 49 -9.60 2.86 3.65
N GLU A 50 -9.33 3.95 2.94
CA GLU A 50 -8.22 4.00 1.97
C GLU A 50 -6.85 3.76 2.61
N LEU A 51 -6.63 4.30 3.82
CA LEU A 51 -5.43 4.05 4.60
C LEU A 51 -5.29 2.57 4.98
N ALA A 52 -6.37 1.94 5.44
CA ALA A 52 -6.38 0.53 5.78
C ALA A 52 -6.08 -0.35 4.55
N GLU A 53 -6.74 -0.09 3.42
CA GLU A 53 -6.51 -0.81 2.16
C GLU A 53 -5.07 -0.63 1.66
N THR A 54 -4.53 0.58 1.76
CA THR A 54 -3.14 0.87 1.38
C THR A 54 -2.15 0.11 2.26
N ASN A 55 -2.38 0.08 3.57
CA ASN A 55 -1.56 -0.70 4.51
C ASN A 55 -1.60 -2.19 4.22
N ILE A 56 -2.77 -2.74 3.86
CA ILE A 56 -2.89 -4.16 3.47
C ILE A 56 -2.09 -4.43 2.20
N LYS A 57 -2.23 -3.58 1.17
CA LYS A 57 -1.47 -3.70 -0.08
C LYS A 57 0.04 -3.62 0.15
N LEU A 58 0.48 -2.69 1.01
CA LEU A 58 1.88 -2.52 1.37
C LEU A 58 2.44 -3.79 2.04
N LYS A 59 1.75 -4.32 3.06
CA LYS A 59 2.14 -5.58 3.72
C LYS A 59 2.21 -6.76 2.75
N TYR A 60 1.28 -6.82 1.80
CA TYR A 60 1.27 -7.85 0.77
C TYR A 60 2.48 -7.73 -0.17
N MET A 61 2.82 -6.52 -0.62
CA MET A 61 4.00 -6.26 -1.44
C MET A 61 5.30 -6.56 -0.68
N GLU A 62 5.39 -6.18 0.59
CA GLU A 62 6.53 -6.49 1.46
C GLU A 62 6.74 -8.00 1.59
N LYS A 63 5.65 -8.76 1.75
CA LYS A 63 5.71 -10.23 1.78
C LYS A 63 6.23 -10.81 0.47
N ILE A 64 5.67 -10.40 -0.66
CA ILE A 64 6.14 -10.86 -1.99
C ILE A 64 7.62 -10.54 -2.19
N LEU A 65 8.04 -9.35 -1.79
CA LEU A 65 9.44 -8.93 -1.91
C LEU A 65 10.34 -9.82 -1.05
N ALA A 66 9.95 -10.10 0.19
CA ALA A 66 10.68 -11.00 1.08
C ALA A 66 10.80 -12.43 0.51
N ASP A 67 9.69 -12.99 0.02
CA ASP A 67 9.65 -14.32 -0.58
C ASP A 67 10.55 -14.39 -1.82
N THR A 68 10.46 -13.39 -2.71
CA THR A 68 11.30 -13.29 -3.92
C THR A 68 12.79 -13.19 -3.58
N LEU A 69 13.14 -12.42 -2.55
CA LEU A 69 14.52 -12.30 -2.08
C LEU A 69 15.03 -13.61 -1.47
N MET A 70 14.19 -14.34 -0.73
CA MET A 70 14.52 -15.65 -0.18
C MET A 70 14.72 -16.71 -1.28
N GLU A 71 13.88 -16.72 -2.30
CA GLU A 71 14.04 -17.61 -3.46
C GLU A 71 15.34 -17.34 -4.23
N LYS A 72 15.67 -16.07 -4.46
CA LYS A 72 16.95 -15.69 -5.07
C LYS A 72 18.13 -16.20 -4.24
N LYS A 73 18.10 -16.06 -2.91
CA LYS A 73 19.14 -16.58 -2.01
C LYS A 73 19.25 -18.11 -2.07
N LYS A 74 18.13 -18.83 -2.09
CA LYS A 74 18.12 -20.31 -2.24
C LYS A 74 18.73 -20.75 -3.56
N LYS A 75 18.37 -20.12 -4.68
CA LYS A 75 18.94 -20.43 -6.01
C LYS A 75 20.44 -20.19 -6.09
N VAL A 76 20.94 -19.09 -5.49
CA VAL A 76 22.38 -18.81 -5.44
C VAL A 76 23.13 -19.84 -4.60
N ARG A 77 22.58 -20.24 -3.44
CA ARG A 77 23.17 -21.27 -2.58
C ARG A 77 23.26 -22.64 -3.28
N SER A 78 22.18 -23.05 -3.95
CA SER A 78 22.14 -24.31 -4.72
C SER A 78 23.19 -24.32 -5.85
N LYS A 79 23.34 -23.23 -6.61
CA LYS A 79 24.39 -23.13 -7.65
C LYS A 79 25.80 -23.24 -7.09
N LYS A 80 26.06 -22.69 -5.90
CA LYS A 80 27.38 -22.77 -5.25
C LYS A 80 27.70 -24.21 -4.81
N GLN A 81 26.73 -24.90 -4.22
CA GLN A 81 26.88 -26.31 -3.80
C GLN A 81 27.11 -27.23 -5.01
N GLN A 82 26.39 -27.02 -6.11
CA GLN A 82 26.59 -27.80 -7.33
C GLN A 82 28.02 -27.61 -7.89
N LYS A 83 28.53 -26.38 -7.87
CA LYS A 83 29.88 -26.07 -8.34
C LYS A 83 30.97 -26.74 -7.48
N GLU A 84 30.80 -26.76 -6.15
CA GLU A 84 31.71 -27.48 -5.24
C GLU A 84 31.72 -29.00 -5.52
N ILE A 85 30.56 -29.60 -5.78
CA ILE A 85 30.47 -31.03 -6.14
C ILE A 85 31.18 -31.29 -7.48
N ASP A 86 30.93 -30.47 -8.49
CA ASP A 86 31.54 -30.63 -9.81
C ASP A 86 33.07 -30.49 -9.76
N ASP A 87 33.60 -29.59 -8.93
CA ASP A 87 35.04 -29.41 -8.73
C ASP A 87 35.68 -30.60 -7.98
N ILE A 88 34.99 -31.19 -7.00
CA ILE A 88 35.45 -32.42 -6.32
C ILE A 88 35.49 -33.59 -7.31
N VAL A 89 34.43 -33.78 -8.11
CA VAL A 89 34.36 -34.86 -9.11
C VAL A 89 35.48 -34.74 -10.14
N LYS A 90 35.77 -33.52 -10.63
CA LYS A 90 36.89 -33.27 -11.54
C LYS A 90 38.25 -33.58 -10.93
N THR A 91 38.40 -33.36 -9.62
CA THR A 91 39.66 -33.63 -8.91
C THR A 91 39.87 -35.12 -8.72
N LEU A 92 38.81 -35.86 -8.37
CA LEU A 92 38.86 -37.32 -8.25
C LEU A 92 39.08 -38.02 -9.60
N ALA A 93 38.57 -37.48 -10.70
CA ALA A 93 38.78 -38.05 -12.04
C ALA A 93 40.20 -37.85 -12.61
N ARG A 94 41.06 -37.10 -11.92
CA ARG A 94 42.47 -36.88 -12.29
C ARG A 94 43.46 -37.74 -11.48
N LEU A 95 42.97 -38.48 -10.49
CA LEU A 95 43.70 -39.50 -9.74
C LEU A 95 43.53 -40.86 -10.42
#